data_AF-A0A355E102-F1
#
_entry.id   AF-A0A355E102-F1
#
_cell.length_a   1.000
_cell.length_b   1.000
_cell.length_c   1.000
_cell.angle_alpha   90.00
_cell.angle_beta   90.00
_cell.angle_gamma   90.00
#
_symmetry.space_group_name_H-M   'P 1'
#
loop_
_entity.id
_entity.type
_entity.pdbx_description
1 polymer ?
#
loop_
_entity_poly.entity_id
_entity_poly.type
_entity_poly.pdbx_seq_one_letter_code
_entity_poly.pdbx_strand_id
1 'polypeptide(L)'
;MRDGVIATDLLYKAHLAQKNRIALIVLDSTLEIAFKDYLVHVKKIGRDKFRKIIDYRTEVIKEVRLSTQVSEEDWGQLEYYYKLRCDLIHEKASAVIPDKDIVNYRALVERTLNQLHGLQF
;
A
#
# COMPACT_ATOMS: atom_id res chain seq x y z
N MET A 1 -4.67 3.65 9.86
CA MET A 1 -4.23 2.53 8.98
C MET A 1 -5.31 1.48 8.83
N ARG A 2 -5.93 1.00 9.93
CA ARG A 2 -7.06 0.05 9.87
C ARG A 2 -8.27 0.52 9.06
N ASP A 3 -8.58 1.81 9.16
CA ASP A 3 -9.75 2.38 8.49
C ASP A 3 -9.69 2.24 6.95
N GLY A 4 -8.48 2.23 6.35
CA GLY A 4 -8.34 2.05 4.91
C GLY A 4 -8.67 0.64 4.43
N VAL A 5 -8.31 -0.37 5.22
CA VAL A 5 -8.68 -1.78 4.97
C VAL A 5 -10.20 -1.94 5.10
N ILE A 6 -10.78 -1.40 6.17
CA ILE A 6 -12.24 -1.44 6.40
C ILE A 6 -13.00 -0.67 5.30
N ALA A 7 -12.54 0.52 4.92
CA ALA A 7 -13.15 1.32 3.87
C ALA A 7 -13.16 0.58 2.53
N THR A 8 -12.06 -0.13 2.22
CA THR A 8 -12.00 -1.00 1.03
C THR A 8 -13.08 -2.07 1.06
N ASP A 9 -13.31 -2.72 2.20
CA ASP A 9 -14.36 -3.74 2.33
C ASP A 9 -15.77 -3.18 2.15
N LEU A 10 -16.03 -1.98 2.67
CA LEU A 10 -17.31 -1.29 2.49
C LEU A 10 -17.54 -0.89 1.02
N LEU A 11 -16.51 -0.34 0.37
CA LEU A 11 -16.56 0.06 -1.04
C LEU A 11 -16.72 -1.14 -1.97
N TYR A 12 -16.07 -2.26 -1.66
CA TYR A 12 -16.18 -3.48 -2.45
C TYR A 12 -17.59 -4.10 -2.39
N LYS A 13 -18.29 -3.95 -1.26
CA LYS A 13 -19.69 -4.35 -1.09
C LYS A 13 -20.69 -3.39 -1.74
N ALA A 14 -20.29 -2.15 -2.03
CA ALA A 14 -21.13 -1.19 -2.71
C ALA A 14 -21.26 -1.53 -4.21
N HIS A 15 -22.45 -1.33 -4.78
CA HIS A 15 -22.71 -1.52 -6.21
C HIS A 15 -22.19 -0.35 -7.06
N LEU A 16 -20.89 -0.07 -6.97
CA LEU A 16 -20.22 0.97 -7.75
C LEU A 16 -19.52 0.36 -8.97
N ALA A 17 -19.73 0.94 -10.14
CA ALA A 17 -19.11 0.48 -11.39
C ALA A 17 -17.56 0.48 -11.33
N GLN A 18 -16.96 1.32 -10.48
CA GLN A 18 -15.51 1.47 -10.34
C GLN A 18 -14.99 1.03 -8.96
N LYS A 19 -15.76 0.23 -8.21
CA LYS A 19 -15.40 -0.20 -6.84
C LYS A 19 -13.95 -0.68 -6.69
N ASN A 20 -13.43 -1.45 -7.65
CA ASN A 20 -12.07 -2.00 -7.59
C ASN A 20 -11.00 -0.94 -7.82
N ARG A 21 -11.28 0.06 -8.67
CA ARG A 21 -10.36 1.20 -8.87
C ARG A 21 -10.21 2.00 -7.59
N ILE A 22 -11.34 2.25 -6.92
CA ILE A 22 -11.37 2.98 -5.65
C ILE A 22 -10.65 2.15 -4.57
N ALA A 23 -10.96 0.85 -4.46
CA ALA A 23 -10.31 -0.06 -3.54
C ALA A 23 -8.79 -0.10 -3.71
N LEU A 24 -8.29 -0.22 -4.95
CA LEU A 24 -6.85 -0.20 -5.23
C LEU A 24 -6.19 1.09 -4.71
N ILE A 25 -6.78 2.25 -5.01
CA ILE A 25 -6.25 3.56 -4.58
C ILE A 25 -6.23 3.66 -3.05
N VAL A 26 -7.29 3.21 -2.38
CA VAL A 26 -7.40 3.25 -0.92
C VAL A 26 -6.37 2.33 -0.28
N LEU A 27 -6.23 1.08 -0.76
CA LEU A 27 -5.22 0.13 -0.27
C LEU A 27 -3.79 0.67 -0.47
N ASP A 28 -3.50 1.20 -1.65
CA ASP A 28 -2.18 1.74 -2.01
C ASP A 28 -1.79 2.97 -1.17
N SER A 29 -2.77 3.86 -0.93
CA SER A 29 -2.58 5.02 -0.06
C SER A 29 -2.41 4.61 1.40
N THR A 30 -3.16 3.60 1.85
CA THR A 30 -3.06 3.05 3.21
C THR A 30 -1.67 2.49 3.46
N LEU A 31 -1.14 1.73 2.50
CA LEU A 31 0.20 1.17 2.58
C LEU A 31 1.28 2.26 2.57
N GLU A 32 1.15 3.27 1.71
CA GLU A 32 2.11 4.37 1.68
C GLU A 32 2.18 5.10 3.02
N ILE A 33 1.02 5.43 3.61
CA ILE A 33 0.96 6.05 4.93
C ILE A 33 1.60 5.14 5.97
N ALA A 34 1.36 3.84 5.93
CA ALA A 34 1.93 2.89 6.88
C ALA A 34 3.46 2.77 6.79
N PHE A 35 4.02 2.84 5.59
CA PHE A 35 5.47 2.90 5.39
C PHE A 35 6.06 4.17 6.00
N LYS A 36 5.43 5.32 5.74
CA LYS A 36 5.86 6.61 6.29
C LYS A 36 5.80 6.60 7.83
N ASP A 37 4.71 6.09 8.37
CA ASP A 37 4.50 5.94 9.81
C ASP A 37 5.53 5.00 10.46
N TYR A 38 5.78 3.84 9.84
CA TYR A 38 6.81 2.89 10.27
C TYR A 38 8.19 3.55 10.36
N LEU A 39 8.57 4.33 9.35
CA LEU A 39 9.87 5.01 9.34
C LEU A 39 10.01 6.04 10.48
N VAL A 40 8.94 6.75 10.81
CA VAL A 40 8.94 7.77 11.87
C VAL A 40 8.89 7.14 13.26
N HIS A 41 8.00 6.16 13.47
CA HIS A 41 7.65 5.71 14.81
C HIS A 41 8.35 4.41 15.22
N VAL A 42 8.55 3.49 14.29
CA VAL A 42 9.18 2.18 14.56
C VAL A 42 10.68 2.26 14.30
N LYS A 43 11.07 2.61 13.07
CA LYS A 43 12.49 2.74 12.69
C LYS A 43 13.15 3.99 13.30
N LYS A 44 12.36 5.03 13.59
CA LYS A 44 12.81 6.31 14.15
C LYS A 44 13.92 6.97 13.33
N ILE A 45 13.74 7.04 12.01
CA ILE A 45 14.68 7.77 11.17
C ILE A 45 14.68 9.25 11.57
N GLY A 46 15.86 9.87 11.63
CA GLY A 46 15.99 11.28 12.01
C GLY A 46 15.17 12.21 11.11
N ARG A 47 14.65 13.30 11.68
CA ARG A 47 13.76 14.26 11.00
C ARG A 47 14.34 14.78 9.67
N ASP A 48 15.64 15.03 9.63
CA ASP A 48 16.31 15.53 8.42
C ASP A 48 16.39 14.46 7.32
N LYS A 49 16.58 13.19 7.69
CA LYS A 49 16.54 12.08 6.73
C LYS A 49 15.12 11.87 6.23
N PHE A 50 14.13 11.88 7.13
CA PHE A 50 12.72 11.75 6.79
C PHE A 50 12.29 12.80 5.77
N ARG A 51 12.57 14.08 6.02
CA ARG A 51 12.24 15.19 5.10
C ARG A 51 12.84 15.03 3.70
N LYS A 52 14.01 14.39 3.57
CA LYS A 52 14.65 14.18 2.26
C LYS A 52 13.99 13.07 1.44
N ILE A 53 13.39 12.07 2.09
CA ILE A 53 12.87 10.87 1.40
C ILE A 53 11.35 10.85 1.30
N ILE A 54 10.63 11.60 2.14
CA ILE A 54 9.18 11.45 2.30
C ILE A 54 8.35 11.77 1.05
N ASP A 55 8.88 12.68 0.23
CA ASP A 55 8.26 13.13 -1.02
C ASP A 55 8.50 12.12 -2.17
N TYR A 56 9.46 11.20 -1.99
CA TYR A 56 9.83 10.21 -2.99
C TYR A 56 9.44 8.81 -2.51
N ARG A 57 8.30 8.32 -3.03
CA ARG A 57 7.77 7.00 -2.64
C ARG A 57 8.78 5.86 -2.83
N THR A 58 9.60 5.92 -3.88
CA THR A 58 10.67 4.94 -4.14
C THR A 58 11.73 4.94 -3.02
N GLU A 59 12.10 6.11 -2.50
CA GLU A 59 13.04 6.22 -1.39
C GLU A 59 12.43 5.76 -0.07
N VAL A 60 11.14 6.06 0.17
CA VAL A 60 10.38 5.50 1.30
C VAL A 60 10.39 3.97 1.25
N ILE A 61 10.03 3.37 0.12
CA ILE A 61 10.00 1.91 -0.07
C ILE A 61 11.38 1.31 0.16
N LYS A 62 12.43 1.91 -0.43
CA LYS A 62 13.82 1.45 -0.26
C LYS A 62 14.24 1.43 1.20
N GLU A 63 13.96 2.51 1.94
CA GLU A 63 14.31 2.61 3.36
C GLU A 63 13.54 1.60 4.23
N VAL A 64 12.25 1.37 3.93
CA VAL A 64 11.44 0.35 4.60
C VAL A 64 11.95 -1.06 4.29
N ARG A 65 12.25 -1.36 3.02
CA ARG A 65 12.78 -2.66 2.60
C ARG A 65 14.10 -3.01 3.28
N LEU A 66 15.00 -2.03 3.42
CA LEU A 66 16.25 -2.20 4.17
C LEU A 66 16.05 -2.46 5.67
N SER A 67 14.88 -2.12 6.19
CA SER A 67 14.58 -2.14 7.62
C SER A 67 13.64 -3.26 8.04
N THR A 68 13.13 -4.05 7.10
CA THR A 68 12.05 -5.02 7.34
C THR A 68 12.42 -6.40 6.80
N GLN A 69 11.73 -7.43 7.30
CA GLN A 69 11.89 -8.82 6.84
C GLN A 69 10.74 -9.26 5.92
N VAL A 70 10.07 -8.29 5.28
CA VAL A 70 9.07 -8.57 4.24
C VAL A 70 9.75 -9.38 3.14
N SER A 71 9.11 -10.47 2.69
CA SER A 71 9.71 -11.36 1.72
C SER A 71 9.91 -10.67 0.36
N GLU A 72 10.91 -11.11 -0.40
CA GLU A 72 11.15 -10.62 -1.76
C GLU A 72 9.96 -10.88 -2.69
N GLU A 73 9.23 -11.97 -2.46
CA GLU A 73 7.98 -12.27 -3.15
C GLU A 73 6.89 -11.22 -2.85
N ASP A 74 6.65 -10.92 -1.56
CA ASP A 74 5.70 -9.89 -1.15
C ASP A 74 6.10 -8.52 -1.72
N TRP A 75 7.39 -8.18 -1.72
CA TRP A 75 7.88 -6.95 -2.36
C TRP A 75 7.59 -6.91 -3.86
N GLY A 76 7.79 -8.02 -4.58
CA GLY A 76 7.45 -8.13 -5.99
C GLY A 76 5.96 -7.89 -6.24
N GLN A 77 5.09 -8.43 -5.38
CA GLN A 77 3.65 -8.18 -5.47
C GLN A 77 3.28 -6.72 -5.12
N LEU A 78 3.92 -6.13 -4.10
CA LEU A 78 3.72 -4.73 -3.74
C LEU A 78 4.11 -3.79 -4.88
N GLU A 79 5.22 -4.06 -5.57
CA GLU A 79 5.66 -3.32 -6.74
C GLU A 79 4.68 -3.48 -7.92
N TYR A 80 4.15 -4.69 -8.12
CA TYR A 80 3.11 -4.93 -9.12
C TYR A 80 1.87 -4.05 -8.89
N TYR A 81 1.33 -4.01 -7.66
CA TYR A 81 0.15 -3.19 -7.36
C TYR A 81 0.44 -1.69 -7.40
N TYR A 82 1.65 -1.27 -7.04
CA TYR A 82 2.08 0.12 -7.22
C TYR A 82 2.08 0.52 -8.71
N LYS A 83 2.66 -0.32 -9.57
CA LYS A 83 2.63 -0.09 -11.03
C LYS A 83 1.20 -0.06 -11.55
N LEU A 84 0.35 -1.00 -11.12
CA LEU A 84 -1.06 -1.03 -11.51
C LEU A 84 -1.80 0.27 -11.12
N ARG A 85 -1.53 0.83 -9.94
CA ARG A 85 -2.07 2.13 -9.51
C ARG A 85 -1.52 3.28 -10.37
N CYS A 86 -0.24 3.26 -10.73
CA CYS A 86 0.36 4.24 -11.64
C CYS A 86 -0.27 4.18 -13.02
N ASP A 87 -0.40 3.00 -13.61
CA ASP A 87 -1.10 2.79 -14.88
C ASP A 87 -2.52 3.37 -14.80
N LEU A 88 -3.26 3.06 -13.73
CA LEU A 88 -4.64 3.51 -13.54
C LEU A 88 -4.80 5.04 -13.51
N ILE A 89 -3.84 5.75 -12.91
CA ILE A 89 -3.95 7.19 -12.63
C ILE A 89 -3.26 8.03 -13.71
N HIS A 90 -2.16 7.55 -14.27
CA HIS A 90 -1.27 8.34 -15.11
C HIS A 90 -1.20 7.88 -16.57
N GLU A 91 -1.44 6.60 -16.88
CA GLU A 91 -1.11 6.06 -18.21
C GLU A 91 -2.30 5.48 -18.99
N LYS A 92 -3.22 4.76 -18.33
CA LYS A 92 -4.31 4.00 -18.97
C LYS A 92 -5.63 4.19 -18.24
N ALA A 93 -6.54 4.94 -18.86
CA ALA A 93 -7.89 5.16 -18.34
C ALA A 93 -8.75 3.89 -18.24
N SER A 94 -8.37 2.81 -18.94
CA SER A 94 -9.13 1.56 -19.12
C SER A 94 -8.53 0.33 -18.43
N ALA A 95 -7.56 0.49 -17.51
CA ALA A 95 -7.02 -0.65 -16.77
C ALA A 95 -8.14 -1.37 -15.99
N VAL A 96 -8.47 -2.59 -16.41
CA VAL A 96 -9.45 -3.44 -15.74
C VAL A 96 -8.76 -4.07 -14.53
N ILE A 97 -9.35 -3.88 -13.35
CA ILE A 97 -8.86 -4.46 -12.10
C ILE A 97 -9.85 -5.55 -11.67
N PRO A 98 -9.53 -6.84 -11.88
CA PRO A 98 -10.31 -7.96 -11.42
C PRO A 98 -10.55 -7.94 -9.90
N ASP A 99 -11.70 -8.47 -9.48
CA ASP A 99 -12.04 -8.65 -8.07
C ASP A 99 -10.95 -9.44 -7.30
N LYS A 100 -10.38 -10.48 -7.93
CA LYS A 100 -9.29 -11.29 -7.35
C LYS A 100 -8.05 -10.47 -6.99
N ASP A 101 -7.75 -9.42 -7.76
CA ASP A 101 -6.56 -8.61 -7.54
C ASP A 101 -6.75 -7.71 -6.32
N ILE A 102 -7.98 -7.25 -6.08
CA ILE A 102 -8.32 -6.51 -4.85
C ILE A 102 -8.24 -7.42 -3.63
N VAL A 103 -8.77 -8.65 -3.71
CA VAL A 103 -8.70 -9.62 -2.61
C VAL A 103 -7.24 -9.95 -2.27
N ASN A 104 -6.43 -10.24 -3.29
CA ASN A 104 -5.01 -10.54 -3.12
C ASN A 104 -4.24 -9.34 -2.56
N TYR A 105 -4.48 -8.14 -3.08
CA TYR A 105 -3.81 -6.95 -2.61
C TYR A 105 -4.19 -6.60 -1.17
N ARG A 106 -5.47 -6.74 -0.82
CA ARG A 106 -5.97 -6.56 0.56
C ARG A 106 -5.22 -7.49 1.51
N ALA A 107 -5.15 -8.78 1.19
CA ALA A 107 -4.45 -9.77 2.02
C ALA A 107 -2.95 -9.46 2.13
N LEU A 108 -2.32 -9.03 1.03
CA LEU A 108 -0.93 -8.59 1.03
C LEU A 108 -0.70 -7.38 1.94
N VAL A 109 -1.54 -6.35 1.81
CA VAL A 109 -1.48 -5.15 2.66
C VAL A 109 -1.66 -5.52 4.14
N GLU A 110 -2.63 -6.36 4.49
CA GLU A 110 -2.81 -6.82 5.87
C GLU A 110 -1.57 -7.53 6.42
N ARG A 111 -0.97 -8.45 5.64
CA ARG A 111 0.27 -9.13 6.04
C ARG A 111 1.41 -8.15 6.23
N THR A 112 1.59 -7.20 5.30
CA THR A 112 2.63 -6.17 5.40
C THR A 112 2.41 -5.29 6.63
N LEU A 113 1.18 -4.83 6.88
CA LEU A 113 0.85 -4.02 8.06
C LEU A 113 1.10 -4.77 9.38
N ASN A 114 0.78 -6.06 9.43
CA ASN A 114 1.11 -6.90 10.57
C ASN A 114 2.64 -6.99 10.77
N GLN A 115 3.41 -7.24 9.72
CA GLN A 115 4.87 -7.30 9.82
C GLN A 115 5.52 -5.99 10.26
N LEU A 116 4.98 -4.84 9.82
CA LEU A 116 5.53 -3.53 10.16
C LEU A 116 5.17 -3.07 11.57
N HIS A 117 3.93 -3.31 11.99
CA HIS A 117 3.32 -2.65 13.16
C HIS A 117 2.72 -3.63 14.17
N GLY A 118 2.77 -4.95 13.92
CA GLY A 118 2.18 -5.98 14.78
C GLY A 118 0.64 -5.94 14.81
N LEU A 119 0.01 -5.37 13.79
CA LEU A 119 -1.45 -5.18 13.75
C LEU A 119 -2.21 -6.48 13.42
N GLN A 120 -3.35 -6.68 14.06
CA GLN A 120 -4.33 -7.73 13.74
C GLN A 120 -5.60 -7.09 13.20
N PHE A 121 -6.13 -7.62 12.10
CA PHE A 121 -7.25 -7.05 11.35
C PHE A 121 -8.52 -7.86 11.51
#